data_AF-A0A285X7U5-F1
#
_entry.id   AF-A0A285X7U5-F1
#
_cell.length_a   1.000
_cell.length_b   1.000
_cell.length_c   1.000
_cell.angle_alpha   90.00
_cell.angle_beta   90.00
_cell.angle_gamma   90.00
#
_symmetry.space_group_name_H-M   'P 1'
#
loop_
_entity.id
_entity.type
_entity.pdbx_description
1 polymer ?
#
loop_
_entity_poly.entity_id
_entity_poly.type
_entity_poly.pdbx_seq_one_letter_code
_entity_poly.pdbx_strand_id
1 'polypeptide(L)'
;MDNFQIETAQNISITQNVAGVGERILAYLIDLVIMIIYVVFSLLMLAGLDVPGDQEWLFVTVIFLPLLLYFLLWETLWNGRSPGKAALDLRVVKLDGSKPAFSNYLVRWLLRIVDISITSGSVAVVTILLTGRGQRLGDLAAGTTVISEKSRVGLDRTVLVNVPEDYKPQYPQVTMLSDLDVQEIKEIYRESLENSNYRVIAKLSSKVSDLLQVTPEEKPLQFIKTVLKDYSYYTQQ
;
A
#
# COMPACT_ATOMS: atom_id res chain seq x y z
N MET A 1 -9.75 -8.55 5.15
CA MET A 1 -9.97 -9.03 3.76
C MET A 1 -8.74 -8.57 3.01
N ASP A 2 -7.71 -9.41 2.98
CA ASP A 2 -6.36 -8.85 2.91
C ASP A 2 -5.78 -8.87 1.50
N ASN A 3 -6.22 -9.79 0.63
CA ASN A 3 -5.69 -9.94 -0.72
C ASN A 3 -6.77 -10.42 -1.70
N PHE A 4 -6.72 -9.93 -2.94
CA PHE A 4 -7.43 -10.51 -4.09
C PHE A 4 -6.43 -10.87 -5.18
N GLN A 5 -6.69 -11.98 -5.88
CA GLN A 5 -5.85 -12.44 -6.99
C GLN A 5 -6.37 -11.85 -8.29
N ILE A 6 -5.46 -11.28 -9.08
CA ILE A 6 -5.72 -10.86 -10.46
C ILE A 6 -4.95 -11.76 -11.41
N GLU A 7 -5.65 -12.25 -12.43
CA GLU A 7 -5.01 -12.92 -13.56
C GLU A 7 -4.67 -11.87 -14.62
N THR A 8 -3.38 -11.70 -14.88
CA THR A 8 -2.91 -10.78 -15.93
C THR A 8 -3.15 -11.38 -17.32
N ALA A 9 -3.08 -10.56 -18.37
CA ALA A 9 -3.16 -11.03 -19.77
C ALA A 9 -2.07 -12.05 -20.13
N GLN A 10 -1.02 -12.14 -19.32
CA GLN A 10 0.09 -13.09 -19.44
C GLN A 10 -0.14 -14.38 -18.63
N ASN A 11 -1.34 -14.57 -18.06
CA ASN A 11 -1.73 -15.71 -17.23
C ASN A 11 -0.83 -15.90 -16.00
N ILE A 12 -0.41 -14.77 -15.40
CA ILE A 12 0.32 -14.71 -14.14
C ILE A 12 -0.63 -14.16 -13.07
N SER A 13 -0.77 -14.92 -11.98
CA SER A 13 -1.58 -14.56 -10.82
C SER A 13 -0.81 -13.61 -9.89
N ILE A 14 -1.25 -12.35 -9.77
CA ILE A 14 -0.66 -11.38 -8.84
C ILE A 14 -1.63 -11.18 -7.66
N THR A 15 -1.14 -11.37 -6.44
CA THR A 15 -1.89 -11.03 -5.22
C THR A 15 -1.76 -9.53 -4.95
N GLN A 16 -2.89 -8.81 -5.02
CA GLN A 16 -2.94 -7.39 -4.70
C GLN A 16 -3.68 -7.15 -3.38
N ASN A 17 -3.12 -6.26 -2.57
CA ASN A 17 -3.75 -5.84 -1.32
C ASN A 17 -4.92 -4.89 -1.63
N VAL A 18 -6.14 -5.29 -1.26
CA VAL A 18 -7.31 -4.40 -1.36
C VAL A 18 -7.19 -3.30 -0.31
N ALA A 19 -7.44 -2.05 -0.71
CA ALA A 19 -7.49 -0.94 0.24
C ALA A 19 -8.65 -1.14 1.23
N GLY A 20 -8.34 -1.15 2.53
CA GLY A 20 -9.34 -1.33 3.58
C GLY A 20 -10.35 -0.18 3.63
N VAL A 21 -11.52 -0.44 4.22
CA VAL A 21 -12.58 0.60 4.37
C VAL A 21 -12.05 1.81 5.14
N GLY A 22 -11.28 1.58 6.21
CA GLY A 22 -10.68 2.63 7.02
C GLY A 22 -9.70 3.52 6.25
N GLU A 23 -8.83 2.94 5.43
CA GLU A 23 -7.89 3.72 4.59
C GLU A 23 -8.64 4.56 3.55
N ARG A 24 -9.75 4.03 3.00
CA ARG A 24 -10.61 4.78 2.08
C ARG A 24 -11.34 5.94 2.77
N ILE A 25 -11.83 5.72 3.99
CA ILE A 25 -12.45 6.79 4.80
C ILE A 25 -11.41 7.86 5.13
N LEU A 26 -10.21 7.47 5.56
CA LEU A 26 -9.14 8.42 5.86
C LEU A 26 -8.71 9.22 4.63
N ALA A 27 -8.59 8.57 3.46
CA ALA A 27 -8.33 9.26 2.19
C ALA A 27 -9.42 10.31 1.90
N TYR A 28 -10.68 9.94 2.11
CA TYR A 28 -11.80 10.85 1.93
C TYR A 28 -11.77 12.02 2.92
N LEU A 29 -11.39 11.81 4.18
CA LEU A 29 -11.25 12.88 5.17
C LEU A 29 -10.14 13.87 4.77
N ILE A 30 -9.01 13.39 4.26
CA ILE A 30 -7.94 14.26 3.75
C ILE A 30 -8.44 15.09 2.56
N ASP A 31 -9.11 14.45 1.60
CA ASP A 31 -9.72 15.15 0.46
C ASP A 31 -10.76 16.18 0.93
N LEU A 32 -11.53 15.86 1.98
CA LEU A 32 -12.53 16.76 2.57
C LEU A 32 -11.90 18.00 3.20
N VAL A 33 -10.79 17.85 3.91
CA VAL A 33 -10.03 19.00 4.45
C VAL A 33 -9.54 19.91 3.32
N ILE A 34 -9.01 19.34 2.23
CA ILE A 34 -8.57 20.11 1.06
C ILE A 34 -9.74 20.88 0.45
N MET A 35 -10.90 20.24 0.32
CA MET A 35 -12.12 20.87 -0.19
C MET A 35 -12.62 21.99 0.73
N ILE A 36 -12.58 21.81 2.05
CA ILE A 36 -12.95 22.87 3.02
C ILE A 36 -12.01 24.06 2.88
N ILE A 37 -10.69 23.83 2.83
CA ILE A 37 -9.70 24.91 2.68
C ILE A 37 -9.97 25.70 1.40
N TYR A 38 -10.25 25.00 0.30
CA TYR A 38 -10.63 25.63 -0.97
C TYR A 38 -11.89 26.50 -0.80
N VAL A 39 -12.97 25.97 -0.22
CA VAL A 39 -14.21 26.72 -0.01
C VAL A 39 -13.99 27.95 0.88
N VAL A 40 -13.30 27.82 2.01
CA VAL A 40 -13.01 28.94 2.91
C VAL A 40 -12.19 30.01 2.20
N PHE A 41 -11.16 29.62 1.47
CA PHE A 41 -10.34 30.55 0.69
C PHE A 41 -11.16 31.26 -0.40
N SER A 42 -12.01 30.53 -1.12
CA SER A 42 -12.91 31.10 -2.13
C SER A 42 -13.92 32.07 -1.52
N LEU A 43 -14.46 31.79 -0.33
CA LEU A 43 -15.36 32.71 0.37
C LEU A 43 -14.66 33.98 0.86
N LEU A 44 -13.42 33.85 1.38
CA LEU A 44 -12.62 35.02 1.78
C LEU A 44 -12.26 35.90 0.57
N MET A 45 -11.91 35.30 -0.57
CA MET A 45 -11.70 36.02 -1.82
C MET A 45 -12.97 36.72 -2.28
N LEU A 46 -14.12 36.03 -2.23
CA LEU A 46 -15.41 36.63 -2.60
C LEU A 46 -15.76 37.81 -1.68
N ALA A 47 -15.55 37.70 -0.37
CA ALA A 47 -15.82 38.78 0.58
C ALA A 47 -14.89 39.99 0.41
N GLY A 48 -13.67 39.78 -0.11
CA GLY A 48 -12.74 40.86 -0.44
C GLY A 48 -13.01 41.54 -1.79
N LEU A 49 -13.83 40.92 -2.64
CA LEU A 49 -14.28 41.49 -3.90
C LEU A 49 -15.65 42.11 -3.67
N ASP A 50 -15.80 43.41 -3.94
CA ASP A 50 -17.11 44.10 -3.87
C ASP A 50 -17.95 43.68 -5.10
N VAL A 51 -18.39 42.43 -5.11
CA VAL A 51 -19.10 41.82 -6.24
C VAL A 51 -20.53 42.33 -6.24
N PRO A 52 -20.99 42.91 -7.37
CA PRO A 52 -22.39 43.29 -7.53
C PRO A 52 -23.34 42.09 -7.35
N GLY A 53 -24.43 42.29 -6.60
CA GLY A 53 -25.39 41.22 -6.24
C GLY A 53 -26.03 40.50 -7.44
N ASP A 54 -26.07 41.14 -8.62
CA ASP A 54 -26.57 40.55 -9.87
C ASP A 54 -25.60 39.53 -10.51
N GLN A 55 -24.34 39.50 -10.07
CA GLN A 55 -23.28 38.62 -10.59
C GLN A 55 -22.87 37.51 -9.59
N GLU A 56 -23.40 37.51 -8.36
CA GLU A 56 -23.06 36.52 -7.33
C GLU A 56 -23.23 35.06 -7.80
N TRP A 57 -24.29 34.78 -8.56
CA TRP A 57 -24.56 33.43 -9.08
C TRP A 57 -23.46 32.90 -10.00
N LEU A 58 -22.80 33.79 -10.76
CA LEU A 58 -21.69 33.43 -11.65
C LEU A 58 -20.48 33.01 -10.81
N PHE A 59 -20.15 33.77 -9.78
CA PHE A 59 -19.05 33.45 -8.87
C PHE A 59 -19.30 32.14 -8.11
N VAL A 60 -20.51 31.94 -7.59
CA VAL A 60 -20.89 30.69 -6.94
C VAL A 60 -20.72 29.50 -7.89
N THR A 61 -21.15 29.65 -9.15
CA THR A 61 -21.02 28.60 -10.17
C THR A 61 -19.55 28.28 -10.47
N VAL A 62 -18.71 29.30 -10.61
CA VAL A 62 -17.27 29.15 -10.88
C VAL A 62 -16.53 28.47 -9.72
N ILE A 63 -16.92 28.75 -8.47
CA ILE A 63 -16.35 28.11 -7.28
C ILE A 63 -16.87 26.67 -7.11
N PHE A 64 -18.16 26.43 -7.43
CA PHE A 64 -18.78 25.13 -7.24
C PHE A 64 -18.33 24.09 -8.26
N LEU A 65 -18.09 24.48 -9.52
CA LEU A 65 -17.77 23.54 -10.60
C LEU A 65 -16.48 22.74 -10.35
N PRO A 66 -15.35 23.34 -9.91
CA PRO A 66 -14.15 22.59 -9.51
C PRO A 66 -14.39 21.65 -8.33
N LEU A 67 -15.22 22.05 -7.35
CA LEU A 67 -15.56 21.21 -6.20
C LEU A 67 -16.34 19.96 -6.65
N LEU A 68 -17.33 20.16 -7.52
CA LEU A 68 -18.15 19.08 -8.08
C LEU A 68 -17.30 18.10 -8.89
N LEU A 69 -16.38 18.61 -9.72
CA LEU A 69 -15.53 17.81 -10.59
C LEU A 69 -14.24 17.33 -9.92
N TYR A 70 -13.96 17.73 -8.68
CA TYR A 70 -12.69 17.49 -7.98
C TYR A 70 -12.19 16.06 -8.14
N PHE A 71 -13.01 15.08 -7.77
CA PHE A 71 -12.62 13.68 -7.81
C PHE A 71 -12.47 13.13 -9.23
N LEU A 72 -13.28 13.60 -10.18
CA LEU A 72 -13.17 13.19 -11.57
C LEU A 72 -11.88 13.72 -12.19
N LEU A 73 -11.58 15.01 -11.96
CA LEU A 73 -10.37 15.66 -12.46
C LEU A 73 -9.13 14.99 -11.88
N TRP A 74 -9.06 14.82 -10.56
CA TRP A 74 -7.90 14.21 -9.94
C TRP A 74 -7.74 12.73 -10.32
N GLU A 75 -8.81 11.92 -10.29
CA GLU A 75 -8.71 10.52 -10.72
C GLU A 75 -8.30 10.38 -12.19
N THR A 76 -8.70 11.32 -13.06
CA THR A 76 -8.31 11.30 -14.48
C THR A 76 -6.87 11.76 -14.69
N LEU A 77 -6.48 12.89 -14.08
CA LEU A 77 -5.16 13.50 -14.26
C LEU A 77 -4.04 12.74 -13.55
N TRP A 78 -4.32 12.15 -12.38
CA TRP A 78 -3.34 11.48 -11.54
C TRP A 78 -3.40 9.95 -11.62
N ASN A 79 -3.90 9.40 -12.73
CA ASN A 79 -3.97 7.96 -12.97
C ASN A 79 -4.65 7.19 -11.83
N GLY A 80 -5.84 7.63 -11.43
CA GLY A 80 -6.68 6.95 -10.44
C GLY A 80 -6.41 7.35 -8.99
N ARG A 81 -5.81 8.52 -8.75
CA ARG A 81 -5.50 9.02 -7.40
C ARG A 81 -6.12 10.40 -7.17
N SER A 82 -6.75 10.58 -6.01
CA SER A 82 -6.97 11.91 -5.42
C SER A 82 -5.81 12.26 -4.51
N PRO A 83 -5.59 13.54 -4.14
CA PRO A 83 -4.57 13.93 -3.18
C PRO A 83 -4.60 13.11 -1.88
N GLY A 84 -5.78 12.88 -1.30
CA GLY A 84 -5.96 12.06 -0.10
C GLY A 84 -5.64 10.57 -0.33
N LYS A 85 -5.95 10.03 -1.52
CA LYS A 85 -5.54 8.68 -1.90
C LYS A 85 -4.03 8.59 -2.10
N ALA A 86 -3.42 9.58 -2.74
CA ALA A 86 -1.98 9.62 -2.96
C ALA A 86 -1.22 9.69 -1.64
N ALA A 87 -1.71 10.46 -0.66
CA ALA A 87 -1.12 10.53 0.68
C ALA A 87 -1.14 9.19 1.45
N LEU A 88 -2.03 8.27 1.06
CA LEU A 88 -2.17 6.95 1.67
C LEU A 88 -1.73 5.82 0.72
N ASP A 89 -1.02 6.15 -0.36
CA ASP A 89 -0.56 5.19 -1.39
C ASP A 89 -1.69 4.32 -1.97
N LEU A 90 -2.88 4.89 -2.12
CA LEU A 90 -4.03 4.22 -2.72
C LEU A 90 -4.14 4.55 -4.19
N ARG A 91 -4.49 3.56 -5.02
CA ARG A 91 -4.71 3.75 -6.47
C ARG A 91 -5.94 2.98 -6.94
N VAL A 92 -6.72 3.59 -7.83
CA VAL A 92 -7.79 2.92 -8.57
C VAL A 92 -7.20 2.13 -9.74
N VAL A 93 -7.53 0.84 -9.83
CA VAL A 93 -7.13 -0.06 -10.91
C VAL A 93 -8.33 -0.86 -11.41
N LYS A 94 -8.26 -1.40 -12.62
CA LYS A 94 -9.24 -2.38 -13.08
C LYS A 94 -9.03 -3.73 -12.40
N LEU A 95 -10.06 -4.58 -12.47
CA LEU A 95 -9.99 -5.94 -11.92
C LEU A 95 -8.92 -6.83 -12.60
N ASP A 96 -8.51 -6.50 -13.83
CA ASP A 96 -7.41 -7.14 -14.55
C ASP A 96 -6.02 -6.53 -14.21
N GLY A 97 -5.97 -5.55 -13.30
CA GLY A 97 -4.76 -4.80 -12.95
C GLY A 97 -4.36 -3.72 -13.95
N SER A 98 -5.08 -3.55 -15.07
CA SER A 98 -4.79 -2.53 -16.06
C SER A 98 -5.26 -1.13 -15.61
N LYS A 99 -4.79 -0.11 -16.34
CA LYS A 99 -5.16 1.28 -16.08
C LYS A 99 -6.64 1.51 -16.43
N PRO A 100 -7.44 2.12 -15.53
CA PRO A 100 -8.81 2.50 -15.87
C PRO A 100 -8.84 3.58 -16.96
N ALA A 101 -9.72 3.41 -17.94
CA ALA A 101 -10.05 4.46 -18.91
C ALA A 101 -10.94 5.55 -18.28
N PHE A 102 -11.02 6.73 -18.91
CA PHE A 102 -11.83 7.86 -18.46
C PHE A 102 -13.29 7.49 -18.15
N SER A 103 -13.92 6.65 -18.98
CA SER A 103 -15.29 6.19 -18.78
C SER A 103 -15.50 5.53 -17.42
N ASN A 104 -14.50 4.80 -16.91
CA ASN A 104 -14.57 4.15 -15.61
C ASN A 104 -14.58 5.20 -14.48
N TYR A 105 -13.74 6.23 -14.58
CA TYR A 105 -13.75 7.34 -13.61
C TYR A 105 -15.06 8.13 -13.67
N LEU A 106 -15.62 8.34 -14.86
CA LEU A 106 -16.90 9.02 -15.03
C LEU A 106 -18.06 8.25 -14.37
N VAL A 107 -18.16 6.95 -14.59
CA VAL A 107 -19.19 6.09 -13.96
C VAL A 107 -19.05 6.11 -12.43
N ARG A 108 -17.81 6.01 -11.93
CA ARG A 108 -17.51 6.11 -10.49
C ARG A 108 -17.90 7.46 -9.91
N TRP A 109 -17.72 8.55 -10.67
CA TRP A 109 -18.06 9.91 -10.26
C TRP A 109 -19.58 10.13 -10.27
N LEU A 110 -20.30 9.69 -11.31
CA LEU A 110 -21.76 9.79 -11.38
C LEU A 110 -22.43 9.04 -10.22
N LEU A 111 -22.02 7.80 -9.98
CA LEU A 111 -22.58 6.98 -8.89
C LEU A 111 -22.16 7.48 -7.50
N ARG A 112 -21.13 8.32 -7.41
CA ARG A 112 -20.75 8.97 -6.15
C ARG A 112 -21.85 9.88 -5.62
N ILE A 113 -22.63 10.51 -6.49
CA ILE A 113 -23.75 11.37 -6.09
C ILE A 113 -24.78 10.53 -5.31
N VAL A 114 -25.03 9.31 -5.77
CA VAL A 114 -25.96 8.38 -5.09
C VAL A 114 -25.33 7.79 -3.83
N ASP A 115 -24.09 7.31 -3.94
CA ASP A 115 -23.39 6.59 -2.87
C ASP A 115 -22.97 7.47 -1.68
N ILE A 116 -22.65 8.74 -1.93
CA ILE A 116 -22.07 9.64 -0.92
C ILE A 116 -22.95 10.86 -0.67
N SER A 117 -23.46 11.52 -1.73
CA SER A 117 -24.26 12.74 -1.53
C SER A 117 -25.67 12.46 -1.02
N ILE A 118 -26.35 11.43 -1.54
CA ILE A 118 -27.72 11.09 -1.13
C ILE A 118 -27.74 10.25 0.15
N THR A 119 -26.81 9.30 0.28
CA THR A 119 -26.84 8.29 1.36
C THR A 119 -25.76 8.48 2.42
N SER A 120 -25.10 9.64 2.43
CA SER A 120 -24.06 9.99 3.40
C SER A 120 -22.87 9.01 3.46
N GLY A 121 -22.68 8.17 2.44
CA GLY A 121 -21.67 7.12 2.41
C GLY A 121 -22.10 5.78 3.00
N SER A 122 -23.31 5.63 3.55
CA SER A 122 -23.79 4.38 4.13
C SER A 122 -23.86 3.24 3.11
N VAL A 123 -24.34 3.53 1.89
CA VAL A 123 -24.38 2.53 0.80
C VAL A 123 -22.96 2.12 0.38
N ALA A 124 -22.02 3.06 0.34
CA ALA A 124 -20.63 2.76 0.03
C ALA A 124 -20.00 1.83 1.07
N VAL A 125 -20.23 2.06 2.38
CA VAL A 125 -19.70 1.19 3.44
C VAL A 125 -20.32 -0.20 3.37
N VAL A 126 -21.65 -0.29 3.23
CA VAL A 126 -22.36 -1.57 3.15
C VAL A 126 -21.91 -2.38 1.93
N THR A 127 -21.83 -1.76 0.76
CA THR A 127 -21.40 -2.45 -0.47
C THR A 127 -19.95 -2.93 -0.39
N ILE A 128 -19.05 -2.14 0.20
CA ILE A 128 -17.65 -2.54 0.41
C ILE A 128 -17.53 -3.72 1.38
N LEU A 129 -18.34 -3.75 2.45
CA LEU A 129 -18.33 -4.84 3.43
C LEU A 129 -18.94 -6.13 2.87
N LEU A 130 -20.00 -6.00 2.05
CA LEU A 130 -20.66 -7.14 1.43
C LEU A 130 -19.88 -7.70 0.25
N THR A 131 -19.12 -6.86 -0.46
CA THR A 131 -18.26 -7.32 -1.55
C THR A 131 -16.92 -7.80 -1.00
N GLY A 132 -16.62 -9.09 -1.17
CA GLY A 132 -15.33 -9.69 -0.80
C GLY A 132 -14.09 -9.10 -1.50
N ARG A 133 -14.28 -8.12 -2.40
CA ARG A 133 -13.25 -7.40 -3.16
C ARG A 133 -13.12 -5.93 -2.76
N GLY A 134 -13.85 -5.49 -1.73
CA GLY A 134 -13.83 -4.14 -1.20
C GLY A 134 -14.29 -3.07 -2.21
N GLN A 135 -15.34 -3.34 -2.98
CA GLN A 135 -15.82 -2.44 -4.04
C GLN A 135 -17.09 -1.71 -3.58
N ARG A 136 -17.16 -0.39 -3.77
CA ARG A 136 -18.45 0.33 -3.65
C ARG A 136 -19.31 0.11 -4.91
N LEU A 137 -20.58 0.52 -4.87
CA LEU A 137 -21.49 0.47 -6.02
C LEU A 137 -20.87 1.07 -7.29
N GLY A 138 -20.29 2.27 -7.18
CA GLY A 138 -19.59 2.91 -8.30
C GLY A 138 -18.36 2.14 -8.82
N ASP A 139 -17.68 1.38 -7.95
CA ASP A 139 -16.53 0.57 -8.32
C ASP A 139 -16.98 -0.70 -9.07
N LEU A 140 -18.09 -1.31 -8.63
CA LEU A 140 -18.71 -2.47 -9.28
C LEU A 140 -19.18 -2.14 -10.69
N ALA A 141 -19.94 -1.04 -10.84
CA ALA A 141 -20.46 -0.61 -12.13
C ALA A 141 -19.36 -0.27 -13.13
N ALA A 142 -18.23 0.24 -12.65
CA ALA A 142 -17.07 0.58 -13.46
C ALA A 142 -16.07 -0.59 -13.64
N GLY A 143 -16.29 -1.75 -13.02
CA GLY A 143 -15.34 -2.87 -13.09
C GLY A 143 -13.94 -2.54 -12.52
N THR A 144 -13.88 -1.70 -11.49
CA THR A 144 -12.63 -1.21 -10.88
C THR A 144 -12.56 -1.54 -9.40
N THR A 145 -11.36 -1.49 -8.82
CA THR A 145 -11.15 -1.55 -7.38
C THR A 145 -10.08 -0.56 -6.94
N VAL A 146 -9.96 -0.31 -5.64
CA VAL A 146 -8.87 0.49 -5.07
C VAL A 146 -7.92 -0.45 -4.35
N ILE A 147 -6.66 -0.38 -4.73
CA ILE A 147 -5.56 -1.13 -4.14
C ILE A 147 -4.70 -0.23 -3.26
N SER A 148 -4.06 -0.85 -2.26
CA SER A 148 -3.01 -0.21 -1.47
C SER A 148 -1.66 -0.58 -2.07
N GLU A 149 -0.89 0.43 -2.49
CA GLU A 149 0.48 0.28 -3.00
C GLU A 149 1.52 0.36 -1.90
N LYS A 150 1.09 0.48 -0.63
CA LYS A 150 2.00 0.39 0.50
C LYS A 150 2.75 -0.93 0.41
N SER A 151 4.04 -0.81 0.18
CA SER A 151 4.96 -1.91 0.33
C SER A 151 4.93 -2.32 1.80
N ARG A 152 4.34 -3.48 2.12
CA ARG A 152 4.59 -4.15 3.42
C ARG A 152 6.01 -4.72 3.47
N VAL A 153 6.98 -3.99 2.94
CA VAL A 153 8.38 -4.17 3.29
C VAL A 153 8.51 -3.49 4.63
N GLY A 154 8.22 -4.26 5.68
CA GLY A 154 8.54 -3.80 7.01
C GLY A 154 10.04 -3.50 7.08
N LEU A 155 10.38 -2.58 7.96
CA LEU A 155 11.76 -2.28 8.33
C LEU A 155 12.52 -3.53 8.85
N ASP A 156 11.82 -4.65 9.04
CA ASP A 156 12.37 -5.98 9.34
C ASP A 156 13.21 -6.56 8.19
N ARG A 157 12.99 -6.14 6.92
CA ARG A 157 13.88 -6.55 5.82
C ARG A 157 15.26 -5.90 5.90
N THR A 158 15.38 -4.78 6.59
CA THR A 158 16.66 -4.22 7.00
C THR A 158 17.06 -4.82 8.35
N VAL A 159 17.24 -6.14 8.40
CA VAL A 159 18.25 -6.72 9.30
C VAL A 159 19.63 -6.28 8.78
N LEU A 160 19.90 -4.98 8.79
CA LEU A 160 21.15 -4.55 9.37
C LEU A 160 20.97 -4.96 10.81
N VAL A 161 21.46 -6.15 11.18
CA VAL A 161 21.83 -6.30 12.57
C VAL A 161 22.78 -5.14 12.77
N ASN A 162 22.40 -4.13 13.56
CA ASN A 162 23.36 -3.18 14.07
C ASN A 162 24.33 -4.04 14.86
N VAL A 163 25.39 -4.47 14.20
CA VAL A 163 26.46 -5.25 14.81
C VAL A 163 27.19 -4.23 15.67
N PRO A 164 27.20 -4.38 17.00
CA PRO A 164 27.97 -3.49 17.86
C PRO A 164 29.42 -3.43 17.38
N GLU A 165 30.09 -2.28 17.45
CA GLU A 165 31.48 -2.14 16.98
C GLU A 165 32.45 -3.10 17.69
N ASP A 166 32.08 -3.62 18.87
CA ASP A 166 32.82 -4.60 19.65
C ASP A 166 32.47 -6.08 19.35
N TYR A 167 31.65 -6.34 18.34
CA TYR A 167 31.27 -7.70 17.96
C TYR A 167 32.44 -8.50 17.41
N LYS A 168 32.61 -9.71 17.92
CA LYS A 168 33.60 -10.68 17.44
C LYS A 168 32.88 -11.76 16.64
N PRO A 169 33.15 -11.87 15.32
CA PRO A 169 32.52 -12.90 14.50
C PRO A 169 32.95 -14.30 14.95
N GLN A 170 32.01 -15.25 14.95
CA GLN A 170 32.24 -16.62 15.42
C GLN A 170 32.51 -17.60 14.27
N TYR A 171 31.95 -17.32 13.10
CA TYR A 171 32.05 -18.14 11.89
C TYR A 171 32.65 -17.34 10.73
N PRO A 172 33.98 -17.25 10.60
CA PRO A 172 34.62 -16.57 9.46
C PRO A 172 34.28 -17.18 8.10
N GLN A 173 33.87 -18.44 8.08
CA GLN A 173 33.50 -19.21 6.89
C GLN A 173 32.32 -18.61 6.12
N VAL A 174 31.52 -17.74 6.75
CA VAL A 174 30.37 -17.08 6.11
C VAL A 174 30.76 -16.22 4.92
N THR A 175 32.02 -15.76 4.83
CA THR A 175 32.55 -15.03 3.67
C THR A 175 32.55 -15.84 2.38
N MET A 176 32.41 -17.18 2.45
CA MET A 176 32.29 -18.04 1.28
C MET A 176 30.86 -18.07 0.69
N LEU A 177 29.87 -17.52 1.41
CA LEU A 177 28.49 -17.46 0.95
C LEU A 177 28.32 -16.33 -0.07
N SER A 178 27.54 -16.58 -1.12
CA SER A 178 27.12 -15.49 -2.01
C SER A 178 26.01 -14.65 -1.37
N ASP A 179 25.88 -13.39 -1.78
CA ASP A 179 24.78 -12.51 -1.36
C ASP A 179 23.41 -13.16 -1.60
N LEU A 180 23.28 -13.92 -2.69
CA LEU A 180 22.06 -14.65 -3.03
C LEU A 180 21.76 -15.76 -2.02
N ASP A 181 22.77 -16.55 -1.65
CA ASP A 181 22.62 -17.63 -0.65
C ASP A 181 22.20 -17.05 0.71
N VAL A 182 22.79 -15.93 1.12
CA VAL A 182 22.46 -15.27 2.38
C VAL A 182 21.05 -14.69 2.36
N GLN A 183 20.62 -14.13 1.22
CA GLN A 183 19.24 -13.67 1.05
C GLN A 183 18.24 -14.83 1.17
N GLU A 184 18.53 -15.98 0.56
CA GLU A 184 17.69 -17.17 0.65
C GLU A 184 17.61 -17.71 2.09
N ILE A 185 18.75 -17.84 2.77
CA ILE A 185 18.83 -18.25 4.18
C ILE A 185 18.01 -17.29 5.06
N LYS A 186 18.13 -15.99 4.81
CA LYS A 186 17.42 -14.93 5.56
C LYS A 186 15.90 -15.03 5.38
N GLU A 187 15.43 -15.21 4.15
CA GLU A 187 13.99 -15.31 3.89
C GLU A 187 13.39 -16.57 4.54
N ILE A 188 14.07 -17.73 4.40
CA ILE A 188 13.62 -18.99 5.01
C ILE A 188 13.62 -18.89 6.55
N TYR A 189 14.65 -18.29 7.14
CA TYR A 189 14.73 -18.08 8.60
C TYR A 189 13.57 -17.21 9.11
N ARG A 190 13.26 -16.12 8.40
CA ARG A 190 12.16 -15.21 8.74
C ARG A 190 10.80 -15.89 8.65
N GLU A 191 10.51 -16.52 7.50
CA GLU A 191 9.25 -17.23 7.28
C GLU A 191 9.02 -18.32 8.32
N SER A 192 10.09 -19.00 8.73
CA SER A 192 10.02 -20.05 9.75
C SER A 192 9.75 -19.51 11.17
N LEU A 193 10.23 -18.29 11.49
CA LEU A 193 9.94 -17.62 12.74
C LEU A 193 8.49 -17.15 12.83
N GLU A 194 7.98 -16.53 11.76
CA GLU A 194 6.58 -16.06 11.69
C GLU A 194 5.59 -17.22 11.83
N ASN A 195 5.87 -18.34 11.16
CA ASN A 195 5.02 -19.53 11.17
C ASN A 195 5.30 -20.48 12.35
N SER A 196 6.21 -20.12 13.28
CA SER A 196 6.64 -20.97 14.41
C SER A 196 7.09 -22.39 14.00
N ASN A 197 7.63 -22.54 12.80
CA ASN A 197 7.96 -23.84 12.21
C ASN A 197 9.42 -24.23 12.48
N TYR A 198 9.68 -24.66 13.72
CA TYR A 198 11.03 -25.03 14.19
C TYR A 198 11.68 -26.20 13.40
N ARG A 199 10.88 -27.02 12.71
CA ARG A 199 11.40 -28.12 11.89
C ARG A 199 12.15 -27.60 10.66
N VAL A 200 11.69 -26.50 10.07
CA VAL A 200 12.35 -25.86 8.92
C VAL A 200 13.66 -25.22 9.36
N ILE A 201 13.67 -24.56 10.53
CA ILE A 201 14.89 -23.99 11.11
C ILE A 201 15.96 -25.06 11.37
N ALA A 202 15.56 -26.22 11.90
CA ALA A 202 16.49 -27.33 12.11
C ALA A 202 17.09 -27.86 10.80
N LYS A 203 16.28 -27.98 9.74
CA LYS A 203 16.77 -28.38 8.41
C LYS A 203 17.69 -27.33 7.78
N LEU A 204 17.32 -26.05 7.88
CA LEU A 204 18.13 -24.93 7.40
C LEU A 204 19.48 -24.92 8.12
N SER A 205 19.48 -25.06 9.45
CA SER A 205 20.69 -25.15 10.27
C SER A 205 21.59 -26.30 9.84
N SER A 206 21.04 -27.49 9.61
CA SER A 206 21.83 -28.64 9.13
C SER A 206 22.47 -28.32 7.77
N LYS A 207 21.69 -27.77 6.84
CA LYS A 207 22.17 -27.48 5.48
C LYS A 207 23.27 -26.41 5.47
N VAL A 208 23.11 -25.36 6.27
CA VAL A 208 24.09 -24.27 6.40
C VAL A 208 25.34 -24.76 7.13
N SER A 209 25.19 -25.59 8.15
CA SER A 209 26.30 -26.26 8.87
C SER A 209 27.12 -27.13 7.93
N ASP A 210 26.46 -27.92 7.07
CA ASP A 210 27.13 -28.75 6.06
C ASP A 210 27.89 -27.90 5.03
N LEU A 211 27.26 -26.81 4.56
CA LEU A 211 27.85 -25.93 3.55
C LEU A 211 29.08 -25.17 4.08
N LEU A 212 29.00 -24.69 5.32
CA LEU A 212 30.10 -24.01 5.99
C LEU A 212 31.14 -24.97 6.60
N GLN A 213 30.84 -26.28 6.60
CA GLN A 213 31.64 -27.33 7.25
C GLN A 213 31.93 -27.05 8.73
N VAL A 214 30.94 -26.52 9.44
CA VAL A 214 31.05 -26.18 10.87
C VAL A 214 30.09 -27.03 11.69
N THR A 215 30.50 -27.44 12.88
CA THR A 215 29.61 -28.10 13.85
C THR A 215 29.15 -27.07 14.89
N PRO A 216 27.91 -26.56 14.81
CA PRO A 216 27.43 -25.58 15.78
C PRO A 216 27.23 -26.20 17.16
N GLU A 217 27.78 -25.57 18.20
CA GLU A 217 27.54 -25.93 19.61
C GLU A 217 26.20 -25.36 20.12
N GLU A 218 25.69 -24.33 19.46
CA GLU A 218 24.47 -23.63 19.82
C GLU A 218 23.20 -24.22 19.17
N LYS A 219 22.04 -23.78 19.66
CA LYS A 219 20.75 -24.24 19.12
C LYS A 219 20.61 -23.81 17.64
N PRO A 220 19.90 -24.58 16.79
CA PRO A 220 19.72 -24.28 15.36
C PRO A 220 19.27 -22.85 15.05
N LEU A 221 18.35 -22.32 15.86
CA LEU A 221 17.88 -20.94 15.74
C LEU A 221 18.99 -19.92 15.96
N GLN A 222 19.82 -20.14 16.96
CA GLN A 222 20.87 -19.22 17.35
C GLN A 222 22.02 -19.28 16.35
N PHE A 223 22.36 -20.49 15.88
CA PHE A 223 23.35 -20.70 14.83
C PHE A 223 23.06 -19.87 13.58
N ILE A 224 21.85 -19.98 13.01
CA ILE A 224 21.48 -19.22 11.81
C ILE A 224 21.52 -17.71 12.08
N LYS A 225 21.11 -17.28 13.28
CA LYS A 225 21.19 -15.87 13.68
C LYS A 225 22.64 -15.38 13.74
N THR A 226 23.57 -16.17 14.27
CA THR A 226 25.00 -15.86 14.33
C THR A 226 25.62 -15.81 12.93
N VAL A 227 25.30 -16.77 12.06
CA VAL A 227 25.74 -16.78 10.65
C VAL A 227 25.34 -15.50 9.90
N LEU A 228 24.08 -15.08 10.03
CA LEU A 228 23.60 -13.84 9.39
C LEU A 228 24.28 -12.58 9.95
N LYS A 229 24.61 -12.57 11.24
CA LYS A 229 25.36 -11.48 11.89
C LYS A 229 26.80 -11.40 11.41
N ASP A 230 27.48 -12.54 11.40
CA ASP A 230 28.89 -12.62 11.00
C ASP A 230 29.05 -12.19 9.54
N TYR A 231 28.13 -12.63 8.67
CA TYR A 231 28.14 -12.20 7.28
C TYR A 231 27.94 -10.69 7.13
N SER A 232 27.01 -10.12 7.91
CA SER A 232 26.78 -8.67 7.92
C SER A 232 28.00 -7.89 8.42
N TYR A 233 28.75 -8.42 9.39
CA TYR A 233 29.99 -7.82 9.88
C TYR A 233 31.07 -7.77 8.80
N TYR A 234 31.28 -8.87 8.08
CA TYR A 234 32.31 -8.94 7.02
C TYR A 234 31.96 -8.17 5.75
N THR A 235 30.68 -7.87 5.50
CA THR A 235 30.23 -7.11 4.31
C THR A 235 30.05 -5.61 4.57
N GLN A 236 30.09 -5.17 5.84
CA GLN A 236 30.02 -3.75 6.23
C GLN A 236 31.39 -3.07 6.38
N GLN A 237 32.50 -3.84 6.31
CA GLN A 237 33.87 -3.33 6.26
C GLN A 237 34.35 -3.23 4.81
#